data_AF-A0A6G1X534-F1
#
_entry.id   AF-A0A6G1X534-F1
#
_cell.length_a   1.000
_cell.length_b   1.000
_cell.length_c   1.000
_cell.angle_alpha   90.00
_cell.angle_beta   90.00
_cell.angle_gamma   90.00
#
_symmetry.space_group_name_H-M   'P 1'
#
loop_
_entity.id
_entity.type
_entity.pdbx_description
1 polymer ?
#
loop_
_entity_poly.entity_id
_entity_poly.type
_entity_poly.pdbx_seq_one_letter_code
_entity_poly.pdbx_strand_id
1 'polypeptide(L)'
;MIMYVTYIITIIPLILYVWSAINVGAGKSDKINWKRSLYAFLFIFLVSIVVNTYLKVKFDYDLFLNGYDLTVIAVVLGIFCLIFALIYTFTYRKLKHAPKSVFDPAGVSKILGMLLATIAVGFFWFHPIGEKILLIQSYSNAEEVFAEEEEKKEFSLALVYSEDICINTRTTRCSMDDYKNIVMAKNNLNETYEVQFKMRVLNMNDEELKVIDSNIMTLKPGEIKQVKTSETIEASSEWSQYSFQTEDQVHSYQYTFRYRKP
;
A
#
# COMPACT_ATOMS: atom_id res chain seq x y z
N MET A 1 8.69 -2.34 -2.10
CA MET A 1 9.03 -2.27 -3.57
C MET A 1 7.83 -2.44 -4.53
N ILE A 2 6.94 -3.42 -4.32
CA ILE A 2 5.82 -3.73 -5.23
C ILE A 2 4.86 -2.55 -5.44
N MET A 3 4.53 -1.80 -4.37
CA MET A 3 3.67 -0.61 -4.48
C MET A 3 4.18 0.40 -5.51
N TYR A 4 5.48 0.69 -5.53
CA TYR A 4 6.10 1.63 -6.47
C TYR A 4 5.92 1.17 -7.93
N VAL A 5 6.05 -0.12 -8.19
CA VAL A 5 5.85 -0.70 -9.54
C VAL A 5 4.41 -0.46 -10.01
N THR A 6 3.42 -0.70 -9.15
CA THR A 6 2.00 -0.41 -9.45
C THR A 6 1.76 1.06 -9.79
N TYR A 7 2.35 1.99 -9.03
CA TYR A 7 2.23 3.42 -9.32
C TYR A 7 2.90 3.82 -10.63
N ILE A 8 4.11 3.32 -10.91
CA ILE A 8 4.81 3.59 -12.17
C ILE A 8 3.97 3.12 -13.37
N ILE A 9 3.44 1.89 -13.31
CA ILE A 9 2.60 1.33 -14.38
C ILE A 9 1.36 2.21 -14.60
N THR A 10 0.72 2.69 -13.54
CA THR A 10 -0.48 3.54 -13.62
C THR A 10 -0.22 4.88 -14.30
N ILE A 11 1.01 5.40 -14.23
CA ILE A 11 1.39 6.70 -14.81
C ILE A 11 1.77 6.59 -16.31
N ILE A 12 2.06 5.40 -16.84
CA ILE A 12 2.46 5.20 -18.25
C ILE A 12 1.48 5.86 -19.26
N PRO A 13 0.14 5.70 -19.15
CA PRO A 13 -0.80 6.34 -20.07
C PRO A 13 -0.67 7.88 -20.08
N LEU A 14 -0.43 8.48 -18.91
CA LEU A 14 -0.27 9.91 -18.74
C LEU A 14 1.04 10.39 -19.39
N ILE A 15 2.14 9.66 -19.19
CA ILE A 15 3.44 9.96 -19.84
C ILE A 15 3.28 9.94 -21.36
N LEU A 16 2.62 8.92 -21.91
CA LEU A 16 2.36 8.83 -23.35
C LEU A 16 1.52 10.01 -23.86
N TYR A 17 0.57 10.48 -23.06
CA TYR A 17 -0.29 11.61 -23.43
C TYR A 17 0.50 12.91 -23.46
N VAL A 18 1.25 13.19 -22.38
CA VAL A 18 2.10 14.38 -22.24
C VAL A 18 3.17 14.40 -23.32
N TRP A 19 3.83 13.27 -23.60
CA TRP A 19 4.81 13.18 -24.67
C TRP A 19 4.19 13.48 -26.03
N SER A 20 2.99 12.97 -26.31
CA SER A 20 2.29 13.30 -27.54
C SER A 20 1.94 14.79 -27.62
N ALA A 21 1.58 15.44 -26.51
CA ALA A 21 1.30 16.87 -26.49
C ALA A 21 2.57 17.71 -26.74
N ILE A 22 3.71 17.32 -26.15
CA ILE A 22 5.01 17.97 -26.37
C ILE A 22 5.42 17.88 -27.85
N ASN A 23 5.24 16.72 -28.49
CA ASN A 23 5.59 16.54 -29.90
C ASN A 23 4.78 17.46 -30.82
N VAL A 24 3.51 17.71 -30.50
CA VAL A 24 2.68 18.67 -31.24
C VAL A 24 3.15 20.10 -31.00
N GLY A 25 3.43 20.46 -29.74
CA GLY A 25 3.97 21.80 -29.40
C GLY A 25 5.33 22.08 -30.05
N ALA A 26 6.14 21.04 -30.27
CA ALA A 26 7.44 21.12 -30.95
C ALA A 26 7.35 21.04 -32.49
N GLY A 27 6.14 20.99 -33.07
CA GLY A 27 5.92 20.90 -34.52
C GLY A 27 6.30 19.57 -35.16
N LYS A 28 6.56 18.52 -34.36
CA LYS A 28 6.91 17.17 -34.85
C LYS A 28 5.68 16.35 -35.27
N SER A 29 4.47 16.81 -34.94
CA SER A 29 3.22 16.11 -35.22
C SER A 29 2.05 17.10 -35.30
N ASP A 30 1.07 16.83 -36.17
CA ASP A 30 -0.05 17.75 -36.39
C ASP A 30 -1.13 17.69 -35.29
N LYS A 31 -1.28 16.53 -34.63
CA LYS A 31 -2.35 16.29 -33.65
C LYS A 31 -1.90 15.41 -32.50
N ILE A 32 -2.51 15.62 -31.34
CA ILE A 32 -2.26 14.81 -30.13
C ILE A 32 -2.84 13.41 -30.35
N ASN A 33 -2.00 12.38 -30.23
CA ASN A 33 -2.37 10.98 -30.37
C ASN A 33 -2.85 10.39 -29.03
N TRP A 34 -3.98 10.88 -28.54
CA TRP A 34 -4.59 10.43 -27.28
C TRP A 34 -5.02 8.96 -27.30
N LYS A 35 -5.27 8.37 -28.49
CA LYS A 35 -5.69 6.98 -28.64
C LYS A 35 -4.65 5.99 -28.10
N ARG A 36 -3.35 6.27 -28.30
CA ARG A 36 -2.27 5.42 -27.77
C ARG A 36 -2.30 5.35 -26.25
N SER A 37 -2.44 6.49 -25.59
CA SER A 37 -2.61 6.56 -24.13
C SER A 37 -3.84 5.83 -23.65
N LEU A 38 -4.98 5.99 -24.35
CA LEU A 38 -6.20 5.28 -24.00
C LEU A 38 -6.05 3.77 -24.11
N TYR A 39 -5.47 3.26 -25.21
CA TYR A 39 -5.24 1.82 -25.36
C TYR A 39 -4.29 1.25 -24.30
N ALA A 40 -3.23 1.99 -23.95
CA ALA A 40 -2.35 1.61 -22.85
C ALA A 40 -3.10 1.55 -21.51
N PHE A 41 -3.94 2.56 -21.22
CA PHE A 41 -4.77 2.57 -20.02
C PHE A 41 -5.73 1.38 -19.98
N LEU A 42 -6.47 1.13 -21.06
CA LEU A 42 -7.43 0.02 -21.15
C LEU A 42 -6.75 -1.34 -20.99
N PHE A 43 -5.57 -1.51 -21.60
CA PHE A 43 -4.80 -2.74 -21.46
C PHE A 43 -4.36 -2.98 -20.00
N ILE A 44 -3.76 -1.97 -19.36
CA ILE A 44 -3.34 -2.04 -17.95
C ILE A 44 -4.55 -2.33 -17.05
N PHE A 45 -5.67 -1.66 -17.30
CA PHE A 45 -6.90 -1.85 -16.56
C PHE A 45 -7.45 -3.28 -16.73
N LEU A 46 -7.44 -3.82 -17.94
CA LEU A 46 -7.87 -5.19 -18.20
C LEU A 46 -6.99 -6.23 -17.49
N VAL A 47 -5.67 -6.05 -17.53
CA VAL A 47 -4.74 -6.91 -16.76
C VAL A 47 -5.04 -6.83 -15.27
N SER A 48 -5.32 -5.63 -14.75
CA SER A 48 -5.63 -5.43 -13.33
C SER A 48 -6.94 -6.09 -12.88
N ILE A 49 -7.93 -6.19 -13.78
CA ILE A 49 -9.18 -6.93 -13.54
C ILE A 49 -8.85 -8.40 -13.38
N VAL A 50 -8.09 -8.97 -14.32
CA VAL A 50 -7.70 -10.39 -14.28
C VAL A 50 -6.96 -10.72 -12.99
N VAL A 51 -6.02 -9.87 -12.56
CA VAL A 51 -5.29 -10.03 -11.30
C VAL A 51 -6.24 -9.99 -10.10
N ASN A 52 -7.11 -8.99 -9.99
CA ASN A 52 -8.07 -8.90 -8.88
C ASN A 52 -9.03 -10.09 -8.84
N THR A 53 -9.53 -10.55 -9.99
CA THR A 53 -10.39 -11.72 -10.06
C THR A 53 -9.66 -12.97 -9.60
N TYR A 54 -8.41 -13.17 -10.01
CA TYR A 54 -7.57 -14.26 -9.51
C TYR A 54 -7.40 -14.19 -7.99
N LEU A 55 -7.11 -13.00 -7.45
CA LEU A 55 -6.96 -12.79 -6.01
C LEU A 55 -8.25 -13.11 -5.24
N LYS A 56 -9.42 -12.68 -5.74
CA LYS A 56 -10.71 -13.00 -5.11
C LYS A 56 -11.00 -14.50 -5.16
N VAL A 57 -10.78 -15.15 -6.30
CA VAL A 57 -11.10 -16.58 -6.44
C VAL A 57 -10.17 -17.47 -5.61
N LYS A 58 -8.89 -17.15 -5.54
CA LYS A 58 -7.89 -18.00 -4.89
C LYS A 58 -7.75 -17.75 -3.38
N PHE A 59 -7.86 -16.49 -2.95
CA PHE A 59 -7.57 -16.08 -1.57
C PHE A 59 -8.78 -15.45 -0.87
N ASP A 60 -9.95 -15.40 -1.53
CA ASP A 60 -11.18 -14.76 -1.06
C ASP A 60 -11.06 -13.26 -0.71
N TYR A 61 -9.97 -12.59 -1.12
CA TYR A 61 -9.79 -11.17 -0.87
C TYR A 61 -10.80 -10.31 -1.60
N ASP A 62 -11.46 -9.42 -0.87
CA ASP A 62 -12.44 -8.51 -1.44
C ASP A 62 -11.85 -7.66 -2.56
N LEU A 63 -12.65 -7.45 -3.60
CA LEU A 63 -12.22 -6.70 -4.78
C LEU A 63 -11.99 -5.23 -4.43
N PHE A 64 -12.88 -4.67 -3.61
CA PHE A 64 -12.92 -3.26 -3.28
C PHE A 64 -12.41 -3.01 -1.86
N LEU A 65 -11.98 -1.77 -1.64
CA LEU A 65 -11.63 -1.24 -0.34
C LEU A 65 -12.84 -1.21 0.58
N ASN A 66 -12.60 -1.35 1.88
CA ASN A 66 -13.65 -1.19 2.88
C ASN A 66 -14.04 0.29 3.07
N GLY A 67 -15.10 0.55 3.83
CA GLY A 67 -15.61 1.91 4.04
C GLY A 67 -14.62 2.87 4.71
N TYR A 68 -13.75 2.37 5.58
CA TYR A 68 -12.72 3.17 6.25
C TYR A 68 -11.66 3.63 5.25
N ASP A 69 -11.08 2.71 4.47
CA ASP A 69 -10.03 3.03 3.50
C ASP A 69 -10.56 3.92 2.37
N LEU A 70 -11.80 3.68 1.93
CA LEU A 70 -12.49 4.57 0.99
C LEU A 70 -12.61 6.00 1.54
N THR A 71 -12.92 6.15 2.83
CA THR A 71 -13.01 7.46 3.48
C THR A 71 -11.65 8.14 3.55
N VAL A 72 -10.60 7.41 3.94
CA VAL A 72 -9.23 7.93 3.97
C VAL A 72 -8.80 8.42 2.59
N ILE A 73 -8.99 7.62 1.54
CA ILE A 73 -8.65 8.00 0.17
C ILE A 73 -9.49 9.20 -0.30
N ALA A 74 -10.78 9.25 0.03
CA ALA A 74 -11.62 10.39 -0.32
C ALA A 74 -11.13 11.70 0.33
N VAL A 75 -10.71 11.66 1.60
CA VAL A 75 -10.12 12.81 2.29
C VAL A 75 -8.81 13.25 1.61
N VAL A 76 -7.92 12.31 1.32
CA VAL A 76 -6.64 12.59 0.64
C VAL A 76 -6.88 13.22 -0.73
N LEU A 77 -7.79 12.66 -1.54
CA LEU A 77 -8.17 13.22 -2.84
C LEU A 77 -8.83 14.59 -2.70
N GLY A 78 -9.63 14.80 -1.65
CA GLY A 78 -10.21 16.11 -1.31
C GLY A 78 -9.14 17.17 -1.06
N ILE A 79 -8.07 16.82 -0.34
CA ILE A 79 -6.92 17.71 -0.10
C ILE A 79 -6.21 18.04 -1.42
N PHE A 80 -5.94 17.04 -2.27
CA PHE A 80 -5.35 17.28 -3.58
C PHE A 80 -6.22 18.21 -4.44
N CYS A 81 -7.52 17.96 -4.50
CA CYS A 81 -8.49 18.82 -5.19
C CYS A 81 -8.43 20.26 -4.68
N LEU A 82 -8.35 20.47 -3.37
CA LEU A 82 -8.25 21.80 -2.75
C LEU A 82 -6.94 22.50 -3.14
N ILE A 83 -5.80 21.81 -3.06
CA ILE A 83 -4.49 22.35 -3.47
C ILE A 83 -4.54 22.76 -4.94
N PHE A 84 -5.03 21.88 -5.81
CA PHE A 84 -5.15 22.16 -7.24
C PHE A 84 -6.11 23.31 -7.54
N ALA A 85 -7.23 23.41 -6.81
CA ALA A 85 -8.16 24.52 -6.94
C ALA A 85 -7.53 25.86 -6.53
N LEU A 86 -6.72 25.88 -5.46
CA LEU A 86 -5.98 27.08 -5.04
C LEU A 86 -4.95 27.49 -6.09
N ILE A 87 -4.14 26.56 -6.59
CA ILE A 87 -3.15 26.81 -7.66
C ILE A 87 -3.84 27.33 -8.92
N TYR A 88 -4.93 26.69 -9.32
CA TYR A 88 -5.71 27.10 -10.49
C TYR A 88 -6.27 28.51 -10.31
N THR A 89 -6.89 28.80 -9.16
CA THR A 89 -7.50 30.11 -8.87
C THR A 89 -6.44 31.23 -8.85
N PHE A 90 -5.29 30.98 -8.23
CA PHE A 90 -4.18 31.94 -8.17
C PHE A 90 -3.62 32.23 -9.57
N THR A 91 -3.33 31.17 -10.34
CA THR A 91 -2.83 31.27 -11.71
C THR A 91 -3.83 31.99 -12.61
N TYR A 92 -5.11 31.62 -12.53
CA TYR A 92 -6.19 32.27 -13.27
C TYR A 92 -6.28 33.77 -12.95
N ARG A 93 -6.23 34.16 -11.66
CA ARG A 93 -6.28 35.58 -11.27
C ARG A 93 -5.13 36.39 -11.84
N LYS A 94 -3.91 35.83 -11.87
CA LYS A 94 -2.72 36.52 -12.41
C LYS A 94 -2.70 36.56 -13.94
N LEU A 95 -3.18 35.51 -14.60
CA LEU A 95 -3.02 35.32 -16.06
C LEU A 95 -4.32 35.46 -16.84
N LYS A 96 -5.44 35.85 -16.23
CA LYS A 96 -6.75 36.01 -16.93
C LYS A 96 -6.71 37.00 -18.11
N HIS A 97 -5.76 37.93 -18.12
CA HIS A 97 -5.57 38.91 -19.20
C HIS A 97 -4.41 38.55 -20.14
N ALA A 98 -3.72 37.45 -19.89
CA ALA A 98 -2.65 36.99 -20.76
C ALA A 98 -3.25 36.44 -22.08
N PRO A 99 -2.52 36.55 -23.20
CA PRO A 99 -2.95 35.92 -24.45
C PRO A 99 -3.06 34.40 -24.28
N LYS A 100 -3.98 33.78 -25.04
CA LYS A 100 -4.23 32.32 -24.98
C LYS A 100 -3.01 31.45 -25.25
N SER A 101 -2.00 31.99 -25.93
CA SER A 101 -0.70 31.33 -26.15
C SER A 101 0.10 31.16 -24.85
N VAL A 102 -0.15 31.99 -23.84
CA VAL A 102 0.52 31.96 -22.52
C VAL A 102 -0.34 31.23 -21.49
N PHE A 103 -1.66 31.40 -21.52
CA PHE A 103 -2.57 30.72 -20.60
C PHE A 103 -3.91 30.42 -21.27
N ASP A 104 -4.20 29.13 -21.46
CA ASP A 104 -5.52 28.64 -21.86
C ASP A 104 -6.22 27.96 -20.67
N PRO A 105 -7.21 28.62 -20.02
CA PRO A 105 -7.92 28.05 -18.87
C PRO A 105 -8.58 26.71 -19.18
N ALA A 106 -9.07 26.52 -20.41
CA ALA A 106 -9.74 25.29 -20.82
C ALA A 106 -8.74 24.13 -21.00
N GLY A 107 -7.57 24.41 -21.57
CA GLY A 107 -6.48 23.44 -21.67
C GLY A 107 -5.94 23.04 -20.29
N VAL A 108 -5.69 24.02 -19.41
CA VAL A 108 -5.16 23.79 -18.07
C VAL A 108 -6.12 22.97 -17.21
N SER A 109 -7.42 23.29 -17.22
CA SER A 109 -8.42 22.52 -16.47
C SER A 109 -8.55 21.07 -16.95
N LYS A 110 -8.44 20.81 -18.26
CA LYS A 110 -8.43 19.44 -18.80
C LYS A 110 -7.22 18.64 -18.33
N ILE A 111 -6.03 19.23 -18.35
CA ILE A 111 -4.79 18.58 -17.90
C ILE A 111 -4.89 18.28 -16.40
N LEU A 112 -5.36 19.25 -15.62
CA LEU A 112 -5.55 19.11 -14.17
C LEU A 112 -6.57 18.03 -13.83
N GLY A 113 -7.69 18.00 -14.54
CA GLY A 113 -8.73 16.98 -14.39
C GLY A 113 -8.21 15.58 -14.75
N MET A 114 -7.42 15.46 -15.82
CA MET A 114 -6.80 14.19 -16.21
C MET A 114 -5.79 13.70 -15.16
N LEU A 115 -4.99 14.62 -14.59
CA LEU A 115 -4.06 14.29 -13.52
C LEU A 115 -4.80 13.81 -12.27
N LEU A 116 -5.84 14.54 -11.84
CA LEU A 116 -6.68 14.17 -10.70
C LEU A 116 -7.36 12.81 -10.90
N ALA A 117 -7.92 12.55 -12.09
CA ALA A 117 -8.52 11.27 -12.42
C ALA A 117 -7.50 10.13 -12.37
N THR A 118 -6.27 10.36 -12.86
CA THR A 118 -5.19 9.37 -12.81
C THR A 118 -4.79 9.05 -11.37
N ILE A 119 -4.66 10.08 -10.53
CA ILE A 119 -4.37 9.93 -9.10
C ILE A 119 -5.51 9.15 -8.42
N ALA A 120 -6.76 9.51 -8.68
CA ALA A 120 -7.92 8.84 -8.11
C ALA A 120 -7.97 7.35 -8.49
N VAL A 121 -7.80 7.02 -9.78
CA VAL A 121 -7.74 5.62 -10.23
C VAL A 121 -6.55 4.88 -9.61
N GLY A 122 -5.40 5.55 -9.47
CA GLY A 122 -4.23 5.00 -8.78
C GLY A 122 -4.55 4.57 -7.34
N PHE A 123 -5.15 5.46 -6.55
CA PHE A 123 -5.49 5.17 -5.15
C PHE A 123 -6.65 4.19 -4.98
N PHE A 124 -7.73 4.32 -5.76
CA PHE A 124 -8.91 3.48 -5.57
C PHE A 124 -8.77 2.07 -6.14
N TRP A 125 -7.96 1.90 -7.18
CA TRP A 125 -7.94 0.65 -7.95
C TRP A 125 -6.58 -0.05 -7.91
N PHE A 126 -5.49 0.67 -8.21
CA PHE A 126 -4.16 0.05 -8.32
C PHE A 126 -3.45 -0.12 -6.98
N HIS A 127 -3.61 0.83 -6.05
CA HIS A 127 -3.03 0.75 -4.72
C HIS A 127 -3.48 -0.51 -3.92
N PRO A 128 -4.79 -0.86 -3.86
CA PRO A 128 -5.24 -2.09 -3.19
C PRO A 128 -4.62 -3.37 -3.76
N ILE A 129 -4.33 -3.40 -5.08
CA ILE A 129 -3.68 -4.55 -5.72
C ILE A 129 -2.28 -4.74 -5.14
N GLY A 130 -1.52 -3.65 -5.02
CA GLY A 130 -0.16 -3.67 -4.47
C GLY A 130 -0.15 -4.21 -3.04
N GLU A 131 -1.09 -3.77 -2.20
CA GLU A 131 -1.23 -4.24 -0.82
C GLU A 131 -1.62 -5.72 -0.72
N LYS A 132 -2.57 -6.19 -1.54
CA LYS A 132 -2.95 -7.62 -1.57
C LYS A 132 -1.78 -8.52 -1.98
N ILE A 133 -0.98 -8.09 -2.95
CA ILE A 133 0.21 -8.85 -3.37
C ILE A 133 1.25 -8.87 -2.25
N LEU A 134 1.45 -7.74 -1.55
CA LEU A 134 2.34 -7.69 -0.38
C LEU A 134 1.89 -8.65 0.71
N LEU A 135 0.59 -8.71 1.01
CA LEU A 135 0.05 -9.67 1.99
C LEU A 135 0.34 -11.12 1.60
N ILE A 136 0.15 -11.48 0.32
CA ILE A 136 0.49 -12.84 -0.17
C ILE A 136 1.97 -13.14 0.00
N GLN A 137 2.83 -12.16 -0.31
CA GLN A 137 4.26 -12.32 -0.11
C GLN A 137 4.59 -12.48 1.38
N SER A 138 3.93 -11.75 2.27
CA SER A 138 4.06 -11.91 3.72
C SER A 138 3.66 -13.32 4.18
N TYR A 139 2.59 -13.91 3.64
CA TYR A 139 2.24 -15.31 3.91
C TYR A 139 3.30 -16.28 3.39
N SER A 140 3.77 -16.10 2.16
CA SER A 140 4.82 -16.95 1.57
C SER A 140 6.13 -16.89 2.37
N ASN A 141 6.53 -15.70 2.82
CA ASN A 141 7.71 -15.51 3.66
C ASN A 141 7.50 -16.16 5.04
N ALA A 142 6.27 -16.07 5.60
CA ALA A 142 5.94 -16.75 6.85
C ALA A 142 6.11 -18.27 6.72
N GLU A 143 5.59 -18.85 5.63
CA GLU A 143 5.69 -20.29 5.36
C GLU A 143 7.15 -20.75 5.26
N GLU A 144 8.01 -19.96 4.62
CA GLU A 144 9.45 -20.24 4.53
C GLU A 144 10.10 -20.23 5.92
N VAL A 145 9.88 -19.19 6.72
CA VAL A 145 10.39 -19.10 8.10
C VAL A 145 9.89 -20.26 8.96
N PHE A 146 8.60 -20.61 8.86
CA PHE A 146 8.01 -21.73 9.61
C PHE A 146 8.44 -23.10 9.12
N ALA A 147 8.97 -23.23 7.90
CA ALA A 147 9.55 -24.48 7.40
C ALA A 147 10.98 -24.68 7.92
N GLU A 148 11.70 -23.60 8.20
CA GLU A 148 13.05 -23.64 8.78
C GLU A 148 13.04 -23.84 10.31
N GLU A 149 12.01 -23.35 11.01
CA GLU A 149 11.85 -23.62 12.43
C GLU A 149 11.45 -25.10 12.67
N GLU A 150 12.30 -25.86 13.38
CA GLU A 150 12.01 -27.26 13.76
C GLU A 150 10.60 -27.41 14.37
N GLU A 151 9.87 -28.47 14.00
CA GLU A 151 8.51 -28.87 14.40
C GLU A 151 8.23 -28.97 15.94
N LYS A 152 9.17 -28.54 16.79
CA LYS A 152 9.10 -28.70 18.26
C LYS A 152 8.38 -27.58 19.00
N LYS A 153 8.07 -26.44 18.35
CA LYS A 153 7.35 -25.33 19.02
C LYS A 153 5.84 -25.50 18.85
N GLU A 154 5.08 -25.37 19.94
CA GLU A 154 3.60 -25.43 19.92
C GLU A 154 3.00 -24.31 19.04
N PHE A 155 3.56 -23.10 19.18
CA PHE A 155 3.21 -21.94 18.36
C PHE A 155 4.48 -21.24 17.87
N SER A 156 4.49 -20.88 16.59
CA SER A 156 5.59 -20.16 15.95
C SER A 156 5.15 -18.74 15.59
N LEU A 157 6.07 -17.78 15.73
CA LEU A 157 5.90 -16.42 15.21
C LEU A 157 6.95 -16.16 14.13
N ALA A 158 6.57 -15.44 13.08
CA ALA A 158 7.45 -14.99 12.01
C ALA A 158 7.29 -13.48 11.81
N LEU A 159 8.37 -12.73 11.94
CA LEU A 159 8.43 -11.34 11.48
C LEU A 159 8.63 -11.34 9.96
N VAL A 160 7.58 -11.02 9.21
CA VAL A 160 7.57 -11.13 7.75
C VAL A 160 7.77 -9.80 7.04
N TYR A 161 7.61 -8.70 7.76
CA TYR A 161 7.76 -7.35 7.24
C TYR A 161 8.17 -6.39 8.37
N SER A 162 9.17 -5.56 8.09
CA SER A 162 9.67 -4.48 8.94
C SER A 162 10.29 -3.44 8.00
N GLU A 163 9.45 -2.60 7.41
CA GLU A 163 9.88 -1.53 6.50
C GLU A 163 9.41 -0.17 7.02
N ASP A 164 10.23 0.85 6.76
CA ASP A 164 9.88 2.25 6.93
C ASP A 164 8.95 2.69 5.79
N ILE A 165 8.05 3.63 6.08
CA ILE A 165 7.36 4.37 5.02
C ILE A 165 8.25 5.54 4.62
N CYS A 166 9.45 5.28 4.10
CA CYS A 166 10.34 6.35 3.70
C CYS A 166 10.38 6.49 2.17
N ILE A 167 9.83 7.60 1.67
CA ILE A 167 9.95 7.98 0.25
C ILE A 167 11.37 8.53 0.07
N ASN A 168 12.23 7.68 -0.51
CA ASN A 168 13.66 7.91 -0.65
C ASN A 168 13.99 9.21 -1.43
N THR A 169 14.23 10.30 -0.71
CA THR A 169 15.00 11.45 -1.21
C THR A 169 16.27 11.56 -0.37
N ARG A 170 17.43 11.50 -1.05
CA ARG A 170 18.81 11.37 -0.53
C ARG A 170 19.29 12.38 0.54
N THR A 171 18.42 13.15 1.19
CA THR A 171 18.83 14.28 2.05
C THR A 171 18.04 14.45 3.35
N THR A 172 17.30 13.47 3.85
CA THR A 172 16.68 13.63 5.18
C THR A 172 16.61 12.30 5.89
N ARG A 173 17.19 12.27 7.10
CA ARG A 173 17.14 11.13 8.03
C ARG A 173 15.67 10.71 8.16
N CYS A 174 15.35 9.46 7.88
CA CYS A 174 14.07 8.81 8.18
C CYS A 174 13.93 8.67 9.71
N SER A 175 13.95 9.80 10.41
CA SER A 175 14.08 9.90 11.87
C SER A 175 12.74 10.19 12.56
N MET A 176 11.63 10.20 11.81
CA MET A 176 10.32 10.60 12.33
C MET A 176 9.17 9.66 11.96
N ASP A 177 9.38 8.66 11.12
CA ASP A 177 8.32 7.72 10.74
C ASP A 177 8.62 6.34 11.34
N ASP A 178 7.71 5.85 12.18
CA ASP A 178 7.83 4.53 12.78
C ASP A 178 7.78 3.43 11.70
N TYR A 179 8.66 2.44 11.84
CA TYR A 179 8.64 1.20 11.07
C TYR A 179 7.34 0.46 11.32
N LYS A 180 6.69 0.02 10.25
CA LYS A 180 5.51 -0.86 10.34
C LYS A 180 5.95 -2.30 10.29
N ASN A 181 5.55 -3.04 11.31
CA ASN A 181 5.92 -4.43 11.47
C ASN A 181 4.70 -5.33 11.25
N ILE A 182 4.87 -6.41 10.49
CA ILE A 182 3.86 -7.48 10.34
C ILE A 182 4.46 -8.76 10.92
N VAL A 183 3.76 -9.31 11.91
CA VAL A 183 4.09 -10.60 12.50
C VAL A 183 2.97 -11.58 12.20
N MET A 184 3.33 -12.76 11.72
CA MET A 184 2.43 -13.88 11.51
C MET A 184 2.62 -14.91 12.62
N ALA A 185 1.53 -15.54 13.06
CA ALA A 185 1.54 -16.65 13.99
C ALA A 185 1.07 -17.92 13.29
N LYS A 186 1.65 -19.06 13.65
CA LYS A 186 1.24 -20.39 13.22
C LYS A 186 0.95 -21.29 14.42
N ASN A 187 -0.16 -22.01 14.35
CA ASN A 187 -0.47 -23.09 15.29
C ASN A 187 0.06 -24.42 14.74
N ASN A 188 1.06 -25.00 15.42
CA ASN A 188 1.64 -26.29 15.04
C ASN A 188 0.96 -27.47 15.75
N LEU A 189 -0.04 -27.21 16.60
CA LEU A 189 -0.84 -28.23 17.29
C LEU A 189 -1.99 -28.71 16.40
N ASN A 190 -2.52 -29.88 16.75
CA ASN A 190 -3.62 -30.54 16.04
C ASN A 190 -5.02 -30.07 16.48
N GLU A 191 -5.11 -29.16 17.45
CA GLU A 191 -6.36 -28.62 17.97
C GLU A 191 -6.44 -27.09 17.82
N THR A 192 -7.65 -26.55 17.86
CA THR A 192 -7.88 -25.10 17.84
C THR A 192 -7.67 -24.53 19.24
N TYR A 193 -6.94 -23.40 19.33
CA TYR A 193 -6.66 -22.73 20.59
C TYR A 193 -6.88 -21.22 20.50
N GLU A 194 -7.24 -20.62 21.63
CA GLU A 194 -7.10 -19.18 21.84
C GLU A 194 -5.72 -18.90 22.41
N VAL A 195 -4.97 -18.04 21.74
CA VAL A 195 -3.57 -17.75 22.07
C VAL A 195 -3.37 -16.26 22.22
N GLN A 196 -2.50 -15.88 23.15
CA GLN A 196 -1.97 -14.54 23.26
C GLN A 196 -0.45 -14.58 23.36
N PHE A 197 0.21 -13.75 22.57
CA PHE A 197 1.65 -13.62 22.50
C PHE A 197 2.11 -12.37 23.23
N LYS A 198 3.25 -12.46 23.91
CA LYS A 198 4.02 -11.32 24.39
C LYS A 198 5.33 -11.29 23.63
N MET A 199 5.51 -10.25 22.83
CA MET A 199 6.65 -10.10 21.93
C MET A 199 7.60 -9.03 22.48
N ARG A 200 8.89 -9.35 22.50
CA ARG A 200 9.98 -8.42 22.78
C ARG A 200 10.79 -8.29 21.50
N VAL A 201 10.80 -7.09 20.92
CA VAL A 201 11.45 -6.81 19.64
C VAL A 201 12.74 -6.01 19.85
N LEU A 202 13.77 -6.37 19.09
CA LEU A 202 15.14 -5.92 19.26
C LEU A 202 15.67 -5.31 17.96
N ASN A 203 16.53 -4.30 18.06
CA ASN A 203 17.25 -3.72 16.91
C ASN A 203 18.51 -4.55 16.54
N MET A 204 19.28 -4.08 15.56
CA MET A 204 20.52 -4.75 15.12
C MET A 204 21.62 -4.81 16.20
N ASN A 205 21.53 -3.98 17.24
CA ASN A 205 22.46 -3.94 18.37
C ASN A 205 21.96 -4.77 19.57
N ASP A 206 20.91 -5.58 19.40
CA ASP A 206 20.21 -6.31 20.45
C ASP A 206 19.61 -5.41 21.55
N GLU A 207 19.36 -4.14 21.24
CA GLU A 207 18.68 -3.22 22.15
C GLU A 207 17.16 -3.39 22.01
N GLU A 208 16.46 -3.40 23.14
CA GLU A 208 15.01 -3.51 23.18
C GLU A 208 14.36 -2.25 22.62
N LEU A 209 13.66 -2.43 21.50
CA LEU A 209 12.84 -1.38 20.92
C LEU A 209 11.49 -1.29 21.60
N LYS A 210 10.87 -2.46 21.86
CA LYS A 210 9.51 -2.52 22.39
C LYS A 210 9.17 -3.90 22.96
N VAL A 211 8.27 -3.90 23.94
CA VAL A 211 7.56 -5.10 24.39
C VAL A 211 6.07 -4.86 24.18
N ILE A 212 5.42 -5.78 23.46
CA ILE A 212 4.01 -5.65 23.09
C ILE A 212 3.27 -6.97 23.25
N ASP A 213 2.06 -6.87 23.79
CA ASP A 213 1.14 -8.00 23.89
C ASP A 213 0.21 -8.02 22.67
N SER A 214 -0.04 -9.20 22.12
CA SER A 214 -1.07 -9.40 21.11
C SER A 214 -2.46 -9.33 21.73
N ASN A 215 -3.47 -9.09 20.91
CA ASN A 215 -4.84 -9.44 21.25
C ASN A 215 -4.96 -10.97 21.34
N ILE A 216 -5.96 -11.45 22.06
CA ILE A 216 -6.29 -12.89 22.08
C ILE A 216 -6.82 -13.24 20.69
N MET A 217 -6.24 -14.28 20.07
CA MET A 217 -6.61 -14.74 18.74
C MET A 217 -6.86 -16.24 18.74
N THR A 218 -7.88 -16.67 18.00
CA THR A 218 -8.15 -18.09 17.75
C THR A 218 -7.33 -18.56 16.55
N LEU A 219 -6.59 -19.66 16.72
CA LEU A 219 -5.80 -20.31 15.68
C LEU A 219 -6.23 -21.78 15.53
N LYS A 220 -6.69 -22.15 14.34
CA LYS A 220 -6.98 -23.54 13.96
C LYS A 220 -5.69 -24.32 13.71
N PRO A 221 -5.74 -25.67 13.68
CA PRO A 221 -4.58 -26.49 13.37
C PRO A 221 -3.94 -26.10 12.05
N GLY A 222 -2.64 -25.80 12.06
CA GLY A 222 -1.88 -25.39 10.87
C GLY A 222 -2.22 -24.01 10.32
N GLU A 223 -3.13 -23.24 10.94
CA GLU A 223 -3.51 -21.92 10.48
C GLU A 223 -2.37 -20.92 10.69
N ILE A 224 -2.05 -20.16 9.63
CA ILE A 224 -1.19 -18.99 9.68
C ILE A 224 -2.09 -17.76 9.71
N LYS A 225 -1.85 -16.84 10.64
CA LYS A 225 -2.66 -15.63 10.79
C LYS A 225 -1.84 -14.47 11.33
N GLN A 226 -2.15 -13.27 10.86
CA GLN A 226 -1.50 -12.05 11.36
C GLN A 226 -1.80 -11.83 12.85
N VAL A 227 -0.74 -11.53 13.61
CA VAL A 227 -0.83 -11.13 15.01
C VAL A 227 -1.35 -9.70 15.08
N LYS A 228 -2.53 -9.53 15.68
CA LYS A 228 -3.11 -8.21 15.95
C LYS A 228 -2.73 -7.74 17.34
N THR A 229 -2.45 -6.45 17.49
CA THR A 229 -2.16 -5.83 18.79
C THR A 229 -3.13 -4.67 19.05
N SER A 230 -2.97 -3.95 20.15
CA SER A 230 -3.68 -2.69 20.41
C SER A 230 -3.39 -1.59 19.39
N GLU A 231 -2.32 -1.72 18.61
CA GLU A 231 -1.92 -0.76 17.56
C GLU A 231 -2.48 -1.14 16.18
N THR A 232 -3.02 -2.35 16.02
CA THR A 232 -3.61 -2.77 14.75
C THR A 232 -4.92 -2.03 14.51
N ILE A 233 -5.00 -1.32 13.39
CA ILE A 233 -6.22 -0.61 12.98
C ILE A 233 -7.20 -1.61 12.35
N GLU A 234 -8.03 -2.27 13.15
CA GLU A 234 -8.96 -3.29 12.67
C GLU A 234 -9.99 -2.79 11.66
N ALA A 235 -10.27 -1.48 11.67
CA ALA A 235 -11.16 -0.84 10.71
C ALA A 235 -10.56 -0.78 9.29
N SER A 236 -9.25 -0.91 9.12
CA SER A 236 -8.58 -0.93 7.80
C SER A 236 -8.70 -2.30 7.14
N SER A 237 -8.55 -2.37 5.81
CA SER A 237 -8.60 -3.64 5.09
C SER A 237 -7.47 -4.57 5.55
N GLU A 238 -7.72 -5.88 5.59
CA GLU A 238 -6.76 -6.85 6.13
C GLU A 238 -5.38 -6.78 5.47
N TRP A 239 -5.33 -6.47 4.17
CA TRP A 239 -4.08 -6.30 3.41
C TRP A 239 -3.32 -5.00 3.68
N SER A 240 -3.89 -4.07 4.44
CA SER A 240 -3.26 -2.79 4.83
C SER A 240 -2.88 -2.75 6.32
N GLN A 241 -3.24 -3.80 7.08
CA GLN A 241 -3.01 -3.88 8.52
C GLN A 241 -1.54 -4.17 8.85
N TYR A 242 -1.03 -3.48 9.86
CA TYR A 242 0.23 -3.81 10.51
C TYR A 242 -0.03 -4.34 11.92
N SER A 243 0.91 -5.14 12.44
CA SER A 243 0.86 -5.68 13.79
C SER A 243 1.19 -4.61 14.82
N PHE A 244 2.29 -3.87 14.65
CA PHE A 244 2.72 -2.78 15.55
C PHE A 244 3.76 -1.86 14.89
N GLN A 245 4.05 -0.75 15.55
CA GLN A 245 5.03 0.25 15.12
C GLN A 245 6.25 0.34 16.05
N THR A 246 7.43 0.60 15.49
CA THR A 246 8.71 0.79 16.21
C THR A 246 9.51 1.96 15.64
N GLU A 247 10.30 2.64 16.48
CA GLU A 247 11.11 3.79 16.07
C GLU A 247 12.26 3.38 15.11
N ASP A 248 12.78 2.16 15.27
CA ASP A 248 13.83 1.56 14.43
C ASP A 248 13.37 0.23 13.81
N GLN A 249 14.13 -0.23 12.82
CA GLN A 249 13.91 -1.51 12.17
C GLN A 249 14.08 -2.66 13.17
N VAL A 250 13.06 -3.50 13.29
CA VAL A 250 13.17 -4.75 14.04
C VAL A 250 14.09 -5.72 13.31
N HIS A 251 15.15 -6.14 13.99
CA HIS A 251 16.11 -7.12 13.47
C HIS A 251 15.83 -8.53 13.99
N SER A 252 15.53 -8.64 15.28
CA SER A 252 15.24 -9.91 15.94
C SER A 252 14.12 -9.75 16.96
N TYR A 253 13.54 -10.87 17.37
CA TYR A 253 12.44 -10.87 18.34
C TYR A 253 12.51 -12.10 19.24
N GLN A 254 11.98 -11.94 20.44
CA GLN A 254 11.74 -13.00 21.40
C GLN A 254 10.26 -12.99 21.75
N TYR A 255 9.68 -14.14 22.05
CA TYR A 255 8.29 -14.19 22.43
C TYR A 255 8.00 -15.27 23.48
N THR A 256 6.99 -14.99 24.28
CA THR A 256 6.31 -15.98 25.13
C THR A 256 4.84 -15.99 24.75
N PHE A 257 4.14 -17.06 25.11
CA PHE A 257 2.73 -17.19 24.79
C PHE A 257 1.97 -17.86 25.93
N ARG A 258 0.66 -17.60 25.97
CA ARG A 258 -0.31 -18.29 26.81
C ARG A 258 -1.47 -18.73 25.93
N TYR A 259 -1.99 -19.93 26.16
CA TYR A 259 -3.09 -20.46 25.37
C TYR A 259 -4.10 -21.23 26.22
N ARG A 260 -5.33 -21.31 25.73
CA ARG A 260 -6.43 -22.09 26.32
C ARG A 260 -7.32 -22.66 25.23
N LYS A 261 -8.10 -23.69 25.57
CA LYS A 261 -9.18 -24.15 24.70
C LYS A 261 -10.25 -23.04 24.59
N PRO A 262 -10.86 -22.84 23.41
CA PRO A 262 -11.93 -21.87 23.23
C PRO A 262 -13.13 -22.12 24.15
#